data_AF-A0AB36NUX1-F1
#
_entry.id   AF-A0AB36NUX1-F1
#
_cell.length_a   1.000
_cell.length_b   1.000
_cell.length_c   1.000
_cell.angle_alpha   90.00
_cell.angle_beta   90.00
_cell.angle_gamma   90.00
#
_symmetry.space_group_name_H-M   'P 1'
#
loop_
_entity.id
_entity.type
_entity.pdbx_description
1 polymer ?
#
loop_
_entity_poly.entity_id
_entity_poly.type
_entity_poly.pdbx_seq_one_letter_code
_entity_poly.pdbx_strand_id
1 'polypeptide(L)'
;MRKIAILIFIIFCSCSKEKTNKIPKEVPKEIPKEASYFKHIKSNDVKLAEPVYGDWLFSHKEKGQTFEQYFTSKHIVPTKEANIIYIRPIGNFNSLQKKQIKLANEYLEIYFQLKTKTLAPISNDVVPNSSRRMMYGHEQLLAGYLLNDVLKEEKPLNRIALMGLSELDLYPKPEWNYVFGLASYHDKVAVSSIYRLQDGELTSENFNLCLSRLLKISSHEIGHMFGLHHCIAADCVMNGTNSMEETDRHSIRLCSVCQRKLNSCIQYDNKKRLSDLEKYFKKNDLNDEFDLMKKDIGIIQ
;
A
#
# COMPACT_ATOMS: atom_id res chain seq x y z
N MET A 1 3.91 54.78 -45.79
CA MET A 1 2.79 53.85 -45.51
C MET A 1 3.20 52.90 -44.39
N ARG A 2 2.22 52.51 -43.56
CA ARG A 2 2.28 51.80 -42.25
C ARG A 2 2.60 52.70 -41.04
N LYS A 3 1.51 53.14 -40.40
CA LYS A 3 1.44 53.79 -39.08
C LYS A 3 1.64 52.73 -38.00
N ILE A 4 2.47 53.02 -36.99
CA ILE A 4 2.42 52.34 -35.68
C ILE A 4 2.24 53.45 -34.65
N ALA A 5 1.03 53.56 -34.11
CA ALA A 5 0.71 54.42 -32.99
C ALA A 5 0.99 53.65 -31.70
N ILE A 6 1.93 54.13 -30.90
CA ILE A 6 2.22 53.61 -29.56
C ILE A 6 1.19 54.23 -28.61
N LEU A 7 0.22 53.43 -28.17
CA LEU A 7 -0.75 53.82 -27.16
C LEU A 7 -0.14 53.52 -25.77
N ILE A 8 0.20 54.56 -25.02
CA ILE A 8 0.62 54.47 -23.62
C ILE A 8 -0.65 54.28 -22.78
N PHE A 9 -0.83 53.06 -22.24
CA PHE A 9 -1.90 52.78 -21.27
C PHE A 9 -1.40 53.13 -19.86
N ILE A 10 -1.92 54.21 -19.30
CA ILE A 10 -1.77 54.57 -17.90
C ILE A 10 -2.65 53.62 -17.08
N ILE A 11 -2.02 52.70 -16.34
CA ILE A 11 -2.73 51.81 -15.41
C ILE A 11 -3.01 52.59 -14.13
N PHE A 12 -4.28 52.96 -13.92
CA PHE A 12 -4.76 53.45 -12.64
C PHE A 12 -4.78 52.30 -11.62
N CYS A 13 -3.95 52.41 -10.57
CA CYS A 13 -4.03 51.59 -9.37
C CYS A 13 -5.40 51.74 -8.71
N SER A 14 -6.24 50.71 -8.80
CA SER A 14 -7.41 50.54 -7.95
C SER A 14 -7.08 49.50 -6.88
N CYS A 15 -6.87 49.96 -5.65
CA CYS A 15 -6.70 49.10 -4.49
C CYS A 15 -8.03 48.42 -4.14
N SER A 16 -8.23 47.18 -4.59
CA SER A 16 -9.24 46.30 -4.01
C SER A 16 -8.70 45.70 -2.72
N LYS A 17 -9.37 46.00 -1.60
CA LYS A 17 -9.13 45.34 -0.30
C LYS A 17 -9.36 43.84 -0.46
N GLU A 18 -8.29 43.05 -0.36
CA GLU A 18 -8.39 41.61 -0.22
C GLU A 18 -9.22 41.28 1.03
N LYS A 19 -10.39 40.70 0.83
CA LYS A 19 -11.11 40.01 1.90
C LYS A 19 -10.27 38.79 2.25
N THR A 20 -9.55 38.86 3.37
CA THR A 20 -8.96 37.70 4.02
C THR A 20 -10.08 36.72 4.33
N ASN A 21 -10.27 35.71 3.47
CA ASN A 21 -11.10 34.56 3.78
C ASN A 21 -10.47 33.90 5.01
N LYS A 22 -11.10 34.09 6.18
CA LYS A 22 -10.81 33.29 7.36
C LYS A 22 -11.08 31.85 7.00
N ILE A 23 -10.03 31.06 6.82
CA ILE A 23 -10.12 29.60 6.77
C ILE A 23 -10.90 29.19 8.03
N PRO A 24 -12.05 28.50 7.92
CA PRO A 24 -12.76 28.01 9.08
C PRO A 24 -11.78 27.19 9.93
N LYS A 25 -11.60 27.55 11.20
CA LYS A 25 -10.86 26.70 12.14
C LYS A 25 -11.56 25.35 12.13
N GLU A 26 -10.92 24.32 11.60
CA GLU A 26 -11.44 22.95 11.66
C GLU A 26 -11.71 22.62 13.13
N VAL A 27 -12.96 22.26 13.42
CA VAL A 27 -13.34 21.76 14.74
C VAL A 27 -12.52 20.50 14.99
N PRO A 28 -11.79 20.38 16.11
CA PRO A 28 -10.99 19.19 16.41
C PRO A 28 -11.88 17.94 16.34
N LYS A 29 -11.48 16.95 15.53
CA LYS A 29 -12.20 15.67 15.47
C LYS A 29 -12.14 15.00 16.85
N GLU A 30 -13.30 14.69 17.42
CA GLU A 30 -13.37 13.90 18.66
C GLU A 30 -12.83 12.49 18.39
N ILE A 31 -11.85 12.05 19.19
CA ILE A 31 -11.23 10.73 19.04
C ILE A 31 -12.24 9.66 19.48
N PRO A 32 -12.61 8.72 18.59
CA PRO A 32 -13.55 7.66 18.95
C PRO A 32 -12.97 6.76 20.05
N LYS A 33 -13.84 6.40 21.01
CA LYS A 33 -13.50 5.40 22.03
C LYS A 33 -13.13 4.08 21.36
N GLU A 34 -12.11 3.43 21.90
CA GLU A 34 -11.66 2.13 21.41
C GLU A 34 -12.71 1.05 21.65
N ALA A 35 -13.16 0.41 20.57
CA ALA A 35 -14.08 -0.72 20.63
C ALA A 35 -13.46 -1.93 21.35
N SER A 36 -14.30 -2.75 22.00
CA SER A 36 -13.86 -3.95 22.73
C SER A 36 -13.06 -4.92 21.86
N TYR A 37 -13.42 -5.04 20.57
CA TYR A 37 -12.70 -5.85 19.60
C TYR A 37 -11.19 -5.57 19.60
N PHE A 38 -10.78 -4.30 19.41
CA PHE A 38 -9.36 -3.92 19.33
C PHE A 38 -8.64 -4.16 20.66
N LYS A 39 -9.33 -4.00 21.79
CA LYS A 39 -8.78 -4.30 23.12
C LYS A 39 -8.51 -5.78 23.30
N HIS A 40 -9.39 -6.65 22.82
CA HIS A 40 -9.22 -8.10 22.93
C HIS A 40 -8.08 -8.57 22.04
N ILE A 41 -8.07 -8.23 20.75
CA ILE A 41 -7.00 -8.70 19.84
C ILE A 41 -5.62 -8.12 20.17
N LYS A 42 -5.54 -7.02 20.94
CA LYS A 42 -4.28 -6.45 21.41
C LYS A 42 -3.47 -7.43 22.25
N SER A 43 -4.10 -8.36 22.98
CA SER A 43 -3.37 -9.38 23.74
C SER A 43 -2.59 -10.36 22.86
N ASN A 44 -2.92 -10.42 21.56
CA ASN A 44 -2.22 -11.23 20.57
C ASN A 44 -1.17 -10.44 19.78
N ASP A 45 -1.05 -9.13 20.00
CA ASP A 45 0.04 -8.34 19.39
C ASP A 45 1.39 -8.87 19.88
N VAL A 46 2.26 -9.19 18.92
CA VAL A 46 3.62 -9.64 19.21
C VAL A 46 4.52 -8.42 19.25
N LYS A 47 5.35 -8.30 20.29
CA LYS A 47 6.34 -7.21 20.39
C LYS A 47 7.36 -7.34 19.25
N LEU A 48 7.71 -6.24 18.61
CA LEU A 48 8.84 -6.22 17.67
C LEU A 48 10.13 -6.66 18.36
N ALA A 49 10.89 -7.49 17.66
CA ALA A 49 12.25 -7.81 18.07
C ALA A 49 13.13 -6.55 18.01
N GLU A 50 14.20 -6.54 18.82
CA GLU A 50 15.21 -5.50 18.70
C GLU A 50 15.88 -5.60 17.31
N PRO A 51 15.99 -4.49 16.55
CA PRO A 51 16.47 -4.54 15.18
C PRO A 51 17.96 -4.90 15.13
N VAL A 52 18.33 -5.78 14.21
CA VAL A 52 19.72 -6.21 13.98
C VAL A 52 20.31 -5.58 12.72
N TYR A 53 21.63 -5.68 12.53
CA TYR A 53 22.28 -5.14 11.33
C TYR A 53 21.62 -5.66 10.05
N GLY A 54 21.25 -4.74 9.14
CA GLY A 54 20.53 -5.04 7.91
C GLY A 54 19.02 -4.75 7.99
N ASP A 55 18.42 -4.82 9.17
CA ASP A 55 16.99 -4.53 9.36
C ASP A 55 16.65 -3.06 9.08
N TRP A 56 15.39 -2.81 8.70
CA TRP A 56 14.91 -1.47 8.39
C TRP A 56 15.11 -0.51 9.55
N LEU A 57 14.63 -0.87 10.76
CA LEU A 57 14.69 -0.02 11.95
C LEU A 57 16.10 0.10 12.57
N PHE A 58 17.04 -0.74 12.15
CA PHE A 58 18.44 -0.58 12.50
C PHE A 58 19.00 0.70 11.86
N SER A 59 18.72 0.88 10.57
CA SER A 59 19.23 1.98 9.75
C SER A 59 18.30 3.21 9.70
N HIS A 60 17.00 3.01 9.90
CA HIS A 60 15.98 4.05 9.80
C HIS A 60 15.25 4.25 11.14
N LYS A 61 15.52 5.37 11.81
CA LYS A 61 14.80 5.72 13.04
C LYS A 61 13.46 6.34 12.72
N GLU A 62 12.40 5.63 13.08
CA GLU A 62 11.02 6.05 12.84
C GLU A 62 10.31 6.39 14.14
N LYS A 63 9.41 7.38 14.08
CA LYS A 63 8.58 7.77 15.22
C LYS A 63 7.29 6.94 15.33
N GLY A 64 6.99 6.14 14.31
CA GLY A 64 5.70 5.47 14.17
C GLY A 64 4.54 6.44 13.96
N GLN A 65 3.34 5.95 14.23
CA GLN A 65 2.10 6.71 14.12
C GLN A 65 1.11 6.16 15.15
N THR A 66 0.59 6.97 16.06
CA THR A 66 -0.48 6.55 16.99
C THR A 66 -1.84 6.53 16.29
N PHE A 67 -2.88 6.01 16.94
CA PHE A 67 -4.24 6.08 16.40
C PHE A 67 -4.73 7.53 16.29
N GLU A 68 -4.45 8.38 17.27
CA GLU A 68 -4.86 9.78 17.31
C GLU A 68 -4.20 10.58 16.18
N GLN A 69 -2.90 10.36 15.96
CA GLN A 69 -2.17 10.96 14.85
C GLN A 69 -2.73 10.53 13.50
N TYR A 70 -3.08 9.26 13.35
CA TYR A 70 -3.73 8.76 12.13
C TYR A 70 -5.12 9.38 11.92
N PHE A 71 -5.95 9.38 12.96
CA PHE A 71 -7.35 9.81 12.86
C PHE A 71 -7.49 11.31 12.55
N THR A 72 -6.54 12.11 13.04
CA THR A 72 -6.47 13.55 12.79
C THR A 72 -5.75 13.89 11.48
N SER A 73 -5.00 12.96 10.89
CA SER A 73 -4.36 13.20 9.59
C SER A 73 -5.36 13.10 8.44
N LYS A 74 -4.95 13.64 7.28
CA LYS A 74 -5.67 13.42 6.03
C LYS A 74 -5.36 12.02 5.51
N HIS A 75 -6.39 11.20 5.37
CA HIS A 75 -6.32 9.87 4.78
C HIS A 75 -7.55 9.65 3.90
N ILE A 76 -7.48 8.70 2.98
CA ILE A 76 -8.60 8.40 2.08
C ILE A 76 -9.67 7.60 2.82
N VAL A 77 -10.93 7.89 2.52
CA VAL A 77 -12.11 7.22 3.07
C VAL A 77 -12.96 6.77 1.88
N PRO A 78 -13.45 5.51 1.84
CA PRO A 78 -14.32 5.06 0.77
C PRO A 78 -15.60 5.89 0.65
N THR A 79 -16.01 6.16 -0.59
CA THR A 79 -17.25 6.88 -0.94
C THR A 79 -18.01 6.11 -2.02
N LYS A 80 -19.20 6.56 -2.42
CA LYS A 80 -19.93 5.93 -3.53
C LYS A 80 -19.17 6.04 -4.86
N GLU A 81 -18.40 7.12 -5.02
CA GLU A 81 -17.64 7.47 -6.23
C GLU A 81 -16.18 6.99 -6.17
N ALA A 82 -15.71 6.47 -5.03
CA ALA A 82 -14.35 5.92 -4.86
C ALA A 82 -14.35 4.81 -3.81
N ASN A 83 -14.50 3.56 -4.26
CA ASN A 83 -14.61 2.38 -3.41
C ASN A 83 -14.06 1.08 -4.02
N ILE A 84 -13.33 1.16 -5.15
CA ILE A 84 -12.75 -0.01 -5.81
C ILE A 84 -11.22 0.07 -5.77
N ILE A 85 -10.60 -0.98 -5.26
CA ILE A 85 -9.14 -1.19 -5.34
C ILE A 85 -8.85 -1.89 -6.67
N TYR A 86 -7.90 -1.36 -7.43
CA TYR A 86 -7.48 -1.95 -8.69
C TYR A 86 -6.07 -2.51 -8.61
N ILE A 87 -5.86 -3.66 -9.27
CA ILE A 87 -4.53 -4.24 -9.53
C ILE A 87 -4.28 -4.13 -11.03
N ARG A 88 -3.14 -3.56 -11.43
CA ARG A 88 -2.69 -3.45 -12.83
C ARG A 88 -1.45 -4.30 -13.02
N PRO A 89 -1.55 -5.49 -13.63
CA PRO A 89 -0.37 -6.25 -14.02
C PRO A 89 0.43 -5.51 -15.09
N ILE A 90 1.75 -5.47 -14.95
CA ILE A 90 2.69 -4.82 -15.86
C ILE A 90 3.73 -5.87 -16.29
N GLY A 91 3.65 -6.29 -17.55
CA GLY A 91 4.46 -7.37 -18.12
C GLY A 91 3.68 -8.64 -18.46
N ASN A 92 4.44 -9.71 -18.70
CA ASN A 92 4.06 -11.01 -19.23
C ASN A 92 4.09 -12.15 -18.18
N PHE A 93 3.08 -12.18 -17.31
CA PHE A 93 3.02 -13.19 -16.26
C PHE A 93 2.77 -14.62 -16.78
N ASN A 94 3.52 -15.58 -16.23
CA ASN A 94 3.31 -17.01 -16.46
C ASN A 94 2.03 -17.53 -15.75
N SER A 95 1.68 -18.81 -15.94
CA SER A 95 0.43 -19.38 -15.38
C SER A 95 0.39 -19.37 -13.85
N LEU A 96 1.52 -19.65 -13.19
CA LEU A 96 1.62 -19.63 -11.73
C LEU A 96 1.51 -18.20 -11.18
N GLN A 97 2.21 -17.24 -11.79
CA GLN A 97 2.13 -15.84 -11.40
C GLN A 97 0.71 -15.29 -11.63
N LYS A 98 0.04 -15.63 -12.74
CA LYS A 98 -1.38 -15.27 -12.97
C LYS A 98 -2.30 -15.84 -11.89
N LYS A 99 -2.04 -17.06 -11.42
CA LYS A 99 -2.76 -17.66 -10.28
C LYS A 99 -2.50 -16.86 -8.99
N GLN A 100 -1.26 -16.46 -8.72
CA GLN A 100 -0.94 -15.61 -7.56
C GLN A 100 -1.65 -14.26 -7.61
N ILE A 101 -1.71 -13.60 -8.77
CA ILE A 101 -2.42 -12.32 -8.95
C ILE A 101 -3.91 -12.48 -8.63
N LYS A 102 -4.53 -13.58 -9.08
CA LYS A 102 -5.93 -13.89 -8.77
C LYS A 102 -6.13 -14.07 -7.26
N LEU A 103 -5.27 -14.85 -6.61
CA LEU A 103 -5.35 -15.09 -5.17
C LEU A 103 -5.10 -13.81 -4.37
N ALA A 104 -4.14 -12.99 -4.76
CA ALA A 104 -3.90 -11.68 -4.16
C ALA A 104 -5.12 -10.76 -4.30
N ASN A 105 -5.81 -10.76 -5.44
CA ASN A 105 -7.06 -10.01 -5.61
C ASN A 105 -8.14 -10.48 -4.63
N GLU A 106 -8.36 -11.80 -4.52
CA GLU A 106 -9.31 -12.40 -3.57
C GLU A 106 -8.97 -12.01 -2.12
N TYR A 107 -7.71 -12.14 -1.74
CA TYR A 107 -7.22 -11.73 -0.41
C TYR A 107 -7.45 -10.25 -0.13
N LEU A 108 -7.11 -9.35 -1.07
CA LEU A 108 -7.23 -7.91 -0.88
C LEU A 108 -8.69 -7.47 -0.77
N GLU A 109 -9.62 -8.10 -1.52
CA GLU A 109 -11.06 -7.89 -1.36
C GLU A 109 -11.54 -8.27 0.04
N ILE A 110 -11.05 -9.37 0.63
CA ILE A 110 -11.37 -9.76 2.01
C ILE A 110 -10.70 -8.82 3.02
N TYR A 111 -9.40 -8.56 2.84
CA TYR A 111 -8.55 -7.81 3.76
C TYR A 111 -9.01 -6.37 3.92
N PHE A 112 -9.41 -5.72 2.83
CA PHE A 112 -9.95 -4.36 2.87
C PHE A 112 -11.47 -4.33 2.93
N GLN A 113 -12.18 -5.45 2.72
CA GLN A 113 -13.65 -5.47 2.53
C GLN A 113 -14.15 -4.41 1.54
N LEU A 114 -13.35 -4.16 0.50
CA LEU A 114 -13.64 -3.28 -0.61
C LEU A 114 -13.55 -4.10 -1.89
N LYS A 115 -14.36 -3.73 -2.90
CA LYS A 115 -14.30 -4.43 -4.18
C LYS A 115 -12.88 -4.31 -4.75
N THR A 116 -12.28 -5.44 -5.11
CA THR A 116 -10.97 -5.47 -5.75
C THR A 116 -11.12 -6.00 -7.18
N LYS A 117 -10.42 -5.39 -8.13
CA LYS A 117 -10.49 -5.78 -9.55
C LYS A 117 -9.10 -5.80 -10.18
N THR A 118 -8.79 -6.86 -10.92
CA THR A 118 -7.58 -6.93 -11.74
C THR A 118 -7.90 -6.41 -13.13
N LEU A 119 -7.14 -5.43 -13.59
CA LEU A 119 -7.24 -4.88 -14.93
C LEU A 119 -6.45 -5.75 -15.93
N ALA A 120 -6.66 -5.53 -17.23
CA ALA A 120 -5.86 -6.19 -18.25
C ALA A 120 -4.36 -5.86 -18.08
N PRO A 121 -3.44 -6.79 -18.36
CA PRO A 121 -2.01 -6.51 -18.32
C PRO A 121 -1.64 -5.45 -19.37
N ILE A 122 -0.62 -4.64 -19.06
CA ILE A 122 0.03 -3.72 -20.01
C ILE A 122 1.48 -4.15 -20.25
N SER A 123 2.05 -3.80 -21.40
CA SER A 123 3.46 -4.12 -21.72
C SER A 123 4.42 -3.38 -20.78
N ASN A 124 5.60 -3.95 -20.54
CA ASN A 124 6.68 -3.26 -19.86
C ASN A 124 7.11 -1.99 -20.64
N ASP A 125 6.89 -1.94 -21.95
CA ASP A 125 7.26 -0.83 -22.86
C ASP A 125 6.67 0.53 -22.50
N VAL A 126 5.69 0.57 -21.59
CA VAL A 126 5.24 1.83 -20.98
C VAL A 126 6.37 2.56 -20.25
N VAL A 127 7.41 1.84 -19.80
CA VAL A 127 8.63 2.41 -19.22
C VAL A 127 9.67 2.60 -20.33
N PRO A 128 10.22 3.82 -20.54
CA PRO A 128 11.23 4.08 -21.56
C PRO A 128 12.62 3.60 -21.11
N ASN A 129 13.54 3.42 -22.07
CA ASN A 129 14.92 3.00 -21.82
C ASN A 129 15.67 3.89 -20.83
N SER A 130 15.38 5.19 -20.77
CA SER A 130 15.96 6.11 -19.80
C SER A 130 15.55 5.85 -18.35
N SER A 131 14.46 5.09 -18.14
CA SER A 131 13.88 4.74 -16.84
C SER A 131 14.01 3.24 -16.53
N ARG A 132 15.01 2.60 -17.15
CA ARG A 132 15.37 1.19 -17.00
C ARG A 132 16.86 1.07 -16.72
N ARG A 133 17.27 -0.02 -16.08
CA ARG A 133 18.68 -0.37 -15.94
C ARG A 133 18.90 -1.88 -15.90
N MET A 134 20.11 -2.31 -16.23
CA MET A 134 20.58 -3.67 -15.96
C MET A 134 21.36 -3.68 -14.65
N MET A 135 20.96 -4.53 -13.71
CA MET A 135 21.68 -4.73 -12.44
C MET A 135 21.62 -6.21 -12.07
N TYR A 136 22.74 -6.78 -11.59
CA TYR A 136 22.84 -8.20 -11.23
C TYR A 136 22.30 -9.16 -12.31
N GLY A 137 22.56 -8.88 -13.59
CA GLY A 137 22.18 -9.73 -14.71
C GLY A 137 20.71 -9.71 -15.11
N HIS A 138 19.89 -8.82 -14.54
CA HIS A 138 18.48 -8.66 -14.90
C HIS A 138 18.09 -7.20 -15.08
N GLU A 139 16.95 -6.99 -15.73
CA GLU A 139 16.37 -5.68 -15.95
C GLU A 139 15.61 -5.20 -14.71
N GLN A 140 15.78 -3.93 -14.36
CA GLN A 140 15.01 -3.24 -13.34
C GLN A 140 14.31 -2.01 -13.93
N LEU A 141 13.05 -1.81 -13.53
CA LEU A 141 12.24 -0.64 -13.91
C LEU A 141 12.27 0.41 -12.80
N LEU A 142 12.30 1.69 -13.17
CA LEU A 142 12.23 2.78 -12.20
C LEU A 142 10.83 2.86 -11.60
N ALA A 143 10.70 2.52 -10.32
CA ALA A 143 9.41 2.51 -9.61
C ALA A 143 8.72 3.88 -9.65
N GLY A 144 9.50 4.97 -9.51
CA GLY A 144 8.98 6.33 -9.58
C GLY A 144 8.32 6.68 -10.93
N TYR A 145 8.85 6.17 -12.05
CA TYR A 145 8.25 6.39 -13.36
C TYR A 145 6.91 5.67 -13.48
N LEU A 146 6.85 4.41 -13.03
CA LEU A 146 5.60 3.65 -13.00
C LEU A 146 4.52 4.35 -12.16
N LEU A 147 4.89 4.94 -11.03
CA LEU A 147 3.94 5.69 -10.20
C LEU A 147 3.47 6.97 -10.89
N ASN A 148 4.40 7.82 -11.30
CA ASN A 148 4.11 9.21 -11.67
C ASN A 148 3.62 9.37 -13.10
N ASP A 149 4.11 8.55 -14.03
CA ASP A 149 3.91 8.72 -15.47
C ASP A 149 2.98 7.65 -16.06
N VAL A 150 2.74 6.54 -15.35
CA VAL A 150 1.88 5.45 -15.82
C VAL A 150 0.63 5.33 -14.94
N LEU A 151 0.77 4.90 -13.69
CA LEU A 151 -0.35 4.53 -12.82
C LEU A 151 -1.17 5.74 -12.37
N LYS A 152 -0.53 6.89 -12.11
CA LYS A 152 -1.22 8.12 -11.72
C LYS A 152 -2.24 8.60 -12.77
N GLU A 153 -1.90 8.43 -14.04
CA GLU A 153 -2.73 8.86 -15.17
C GLU A 153 -3.92 7.92 -15.43
N GLU A 154 -3.83 6.67 -14.98
CA GLU A 154 -4.93 5.71 -15.09
C GLU A 154 -6.06 5.99 -14.11
N LYS A 155 -7.25 6.32 -14.62
CA LYS A 155 -8.44 6.66 -13.81
C LYS A 155 -9.61 5.70 -14.04
N PRO A 156 -9.49 4.39 -13.72
CA PRO A 156 -10.63 3.48 -13.78
C PRO A 156 -11.78 3.97 -12.89
N LEU A 157 -13.01 3.64 -13.31
CA LEU A 157 -14.23 4.07 -12.64
C LEU A 157 -14.23 3.64 -11.16
N ASN A 158 -14.65 4.54 -10.27
CA ASN A 158 -14.74 4.31 -8.83
C ASN A 158 -13.42 3.93 -8.13
N ARG A 159 -12.27 4.22 -8.74
CA ARG A 159 -10.94 3.95 -8.17
C ARG A 159 -10.75 4.68 -6.84
N ILE A 160 -10.55 3.92 -5.78
CA ILE A 160 -10.04 4.44 -4.50
C ILE A 160 -8.51 4.31 -4.41
N ALA A 161 -7.97 3.22 -4.94
CA ALA A 161 -6.55 2.89 -4.97
C ALA A 161 -6.22 2.09 -6.24
N LEU A 162 -5.01 2.26 -6.78
CA LEU A 162 -4.51 1.47 -7.91
C LEU A 162 -3.08 0.99 -7.64
N MET A 163 -2.90 -0.31 -7.57
CA MET A 163 -1.61 -0.94 -7.40
C MET A 163 -1.14 -1.55 -8.71
N GLY A 164 -0.02 -1.06 -9.26
CA GLY A 164 0.73 -1.75 -10.29
C GLY A 164 1.43 -2.97 -9.70
N LEU A 165 1.49 -4.05 -10.46
CA LEU A 165 2.24 -5.25 -10.10
C LEU A 165 3.12 -5.62 -11.27
N SER A 166 4.43 -5.48 -11.11
CA SER A 166 5.42 -5.77 -12.15
C SER A 166 5.96 -7.18 -11.99
N GLU A 167 6.23 -7.83 -13.12
CA GLU A 167 7.01 -9.08 -13.15
C GLU A 167 8.52 -8.83 -13.08
N LEU A 168 8.95 -7.62 -13.49
CA LEU A 168 10.35 -7.22 -13.50
C LEU A 168 10.70 -6.55 -12.19
N ASP A 169 11.99 -6.57 -11.87
CA ASP A 169 12.47 -5.98 -10.63
C ASP A 169 12.35 -4.45 -10.64
N LEU A 170 12.33 -3.85 -9.46
CA LEU A 170 12.11 -2.42 -9.29
C LEU A 170 13.27 -1.77 -8.56
N TYR A 171 13.58 -0.52 -8.94
CA TYR A 171 14.50 0.33 -8.17
C TYR A 171 13.88 1.70 -7.90
N PRO A 172 14.13 2.30 -6.72
CA PRO A 172 13.50 3.57 -6.36
C PRO A 172 14.30 4.78 -6.86
N LYS A 173 15.64 4.69 -6.85
CA LYS A 173 16.58 5.76 -7.25
C LYS A 173 17.88 5.14 -7.77
N PRO A 174 18.68 5.86 -8.59
CA PRO A 174 19.93 5.34 -9.14
C PRO A 174 20.90 4.78 -8.09
N GLU A 175 20.94 5.37 -6.89
CA GLU A 175 21.89 5.01 -5.82
C GLU A 175 21.44 3.82 -4.96
N TRP A 176 20.22 3.31 -5.19
CA TRP A 176 19.61 2.25 -4.40
C TRP A 176 19.61 0.93 -5.19
N ASN A 177 19.68 -0.21 -4.49
CA ASN A 177 19.76 -1.52 -5.14
C ASN A 177 18.43 -1.97 -5.74
N TYR A 178 17.36 -1.97 -4.96
CA TYR A 178 16.02 -2.35 -5.40
C TYR A 178 14.98 -1.89 -4.40
N VAL A 179 13.70 -2.10 -4.70
CA VAL A 179 12.59 -1.99 -3.74
C VAL A 179 11.53 -3.05 -4.04
N PHE A 180 10.89 -3.60 -3.01
CA PHE A 180 9.78 -4.56 -3.21
C PHE A 180 8.50 -3.88 -3.66
N GLY A 181 8.28 -2.66 -3.19
CA GLY A 181 7.18 -1.80 -3.60
C GLY A 181 7.42 -0.33 -3.24
N LEU A 182 6.62 0.54 -3.84
CA LEU A 182 6.65 1.96 -3.57
C LEU A 182 5.24 2.53 -3.74
N ALA A 183 4.79 3.33 -2.77
CA ALA A 183 3.47 3.96 -2.79
C ALA A 183 3.53 5.49 -2.79
N SER A 184 2.60 6.11 -3.53
CA SER A 184 2.22 7.52 -3.41
C SER A 184 0.89 7.63 -2.65
N TYR A 185 0.96 8.11 -1.42
CA TYR A 185 -0.18 8.34 -0.55
C TYR A 185 -1.16 9.36 -1.15
N HIS A 186 -0.61 10.41 -1.77
CA HIS A 186 -1.40 11.51 -2.35
C HIS A 186 -2.15 11.06 -3.61
N ASP A 187 -1.44 10.40 -4.52
CA ASP A 187 -1.98 10.01 -5.83
C ASP A 187 -2.77 8.70 -5.78
N LYS A 188 -2.72 7.99 -4.64
CA LYS A 188 -3.42 6.73 -4.36
C LYS A 188 -3.02 5.64 -5.35
N VAL A 189 -1.73 5.62 -5.64
CA VAL A 189 -1.10 4.61 -6.50
C VAL A 189 0.08 3.99 -5.79
N ALA A 190 0.29 2.70 -6.02
CA ALA A 190 1.50 1.99 -5.60
C ALA A 190 1.97 1.08 -6.71
N VAL A 191 3.22 0.63 -6.63
CA VAL A 191 3.75 -0.41 -7.49
C VAL A 191 4.54 -1.39 -6.65
N SER A 192 4.37 -2.69 -6.88
CA SER A 192 5.24 -3.73 -6.31
C SER A 192 5.74 -4.66 -7.41
N SER A 193 6.78 -5.43 -7.10
CA SER A 193 7.32 -6.44 -8.02
C SER A 193 7.22 -7.84 -7.43
N ILE A 194 6.82 -8.81 -8.26
CA ILE A 194 6.90 -10.24 -7.92
C ILE A 194 8.34 -10.77 -8.05
N TYR A 195 9.21 -10.11 -8.81
CA TYR A 195 10.51 -10.63 -9.23
C TYR A 195 11.35 -11.20 -8.09
N ARG A 196 11.44 -10.48 -6.98
CA ARG A 196 12.21 -10.91 -5.80
C ARG A 196 11.42 -11.76 -4.82
N LEU A 197 10.09 -11.76 -4.90
CA LEU A 197 9.22 -12.52 -4.00
C LEU A 197 9.26 -14.02 -4.29
N GLN A 198 9.48 -14.37 -5.56
CA GLN A 198 9.58 -15.76 -6.03
C GLN A 198 10.91 -16.43 -5.68
N ASP A 199 11.94 -15.68 -5.25
CA ASP A 199 13.25 -16.22 -4.85
C ASP A 199 13.86 -17.18 -5.89
N GLY A 200 14.09 -16.65 -7.10
CA GLY A 200 14.51 -17.42 -8.27
C GLY A 200 13.36 -17.60 -9.27
N GLU A 201 13.16 -18.80 -9.79
CA GLU A 201 12.02 -19.13 -10.65
C GLU A 201 10.82 -19.57 -9.80
N LEU A 202 9.62 -19.09 -10.14
CA LEU A 202 8.40 -19.53 -9.46
C LEU A 202 8.03 -20.94 -9.90
N THR A 203 8.03 -21.87 -8.95
CA THR A 203 7.62 -23.26 -9.11
C THR A 203 6.45 -23.60 -8.18
N SER A 204 5.96 -24.84 -8.22
CA SER A 204 4.95 -25.30 -7.28
C SER A 204 5.48 -25.36 -5.83
N GLU A 205 6.79 -25.55 -5.64
CA GLU A 205 7.42 -25.74 -4.32
C GLU A 205 7.49 -24.42 -3.54
N ASN A 206 7.86 -23.33 -4.21
CA ASN A 206 7.93 -21.99 -3.60
C ASN A 206 6.65 -21.16 -3.81
N PHE A 207 5.59 -21.74 -4.39
CA PHE A 207 4.36 -21.02 -4.71
C PHE A 207 3.73 -20.33 -3.50
N ASN A 208 3.61 -21.05 -2.38
CA ASN A 208 2.97 -20.55 -1.16
C ASN A 208 3.82 -19.49 -0.46
N LEU A 209 5.15 -19.65 -0.45
CA LEU A 209 6.07 -18.65 0.10
C LEU A 209 5.98 -17.34 -0.71
N CYS A 210 6.07 -17.43 -2.03
CA CYS A 210 5.92 -16.28 -2.91
C CYS A 210 4.52 -15.65 -2.80
N LEU A 211 3.47 -16.46 -2.63
CA LEU A 211 2.12 -15.95 -2.40
C LEU A 211 2.05 -15.17 -1.08
N SER A 212 2.50 -15.75 0.03
CA SER A 212 2.56 -15.08 1.34
C SER A 212 3.25 -13.72 1.25
N ARG A 213 4.45 -13.69 0.65
CA ARG A 213 5.21 -12.45 0.40
C ARG A 213 4.40 -11.44 -0.42
N LEU A 214 3.76 -11.88 -1.51
CA LEU A 214 2.92 -11.01 -2.34
C LEU A 214 1.74 -10.43 -1.55
N LEU A 215 1.09 -11.22 -0.68
CA LEU A 215 -0.02 -10.75 0.15
C LEU A 215 0.45 -9.71 1.17
N LYS A 216 1.59 -9.95 1.84
CA LYS A 216 2.21 -9.03 2.79
C LYS A 216 2.54 -7.69 2.12
N ILE A 217 3.32 -7.72 1.04
CA ILE A 217 3.75 -6.51 0.34
C ILE A 217 2.55 -5.76 -0.26
N SER A 218 1.59 -6.46 -0.88
CA SER A 218 0.43 -5.79 -1.48
C SER A 218 -0.45 -5.10 -0.45
N SER A 219 -0.72 -5.76 0.69
CA SER A 219 -1.50 -5.13 1.76
C SER A 219 -0.74 -4.00 2.46
N HIS A 220 0.59 -4.09 2.56
CA HIS A 220 1.46 -3.03 3.05
C HIS A 220 1.35 -1.77 2.17
N GLU A 221 1.62 -1.90 0.87
CA GLU A 221 1.61 -0.77 -0.06
C GLU A 221 0.22 -0.16 -0.22
N ILE A 222 -0.84 -0.98 -0.23
CA ILE A 222 -2.22 -0.48 -0.24
C ILE A 222 -2.55 0.18 1.11
N GLY A 223 -2.05 -0.34 2.23
CA GLY A 223 -2.17 0.26 3.55
C GLY A 223 -1.62 1.68 3.61
N HIS A 224 -0.49 1.94 2.95
CA HIS A 224 0.05 3.29 2.77
C HIS A 224 -0.93 4.22 2.06
N MET A 225 -1.62 3.76 1.01
CA MET A 225 -2.64 4.57 0.34
C MET A 225 -3.80 4.95 1.28
N PHE A 226 -4.09 4.14 2.30
CA PHE A 226 -5.04 4.44 3.38
C PHE A 226 -4.45 5.26 4.55
N GLY A 227 -3.23 5.78 4.41
CA GLY A 227 -2.59 6.67 5.38
C GLY A 227 -1.86 5.95 6.53
N LEU A 228 -1.73 4.62 6.47
CA LEU A 228 -0.94 3.88 7.46
C LEU A 228 0.54 4.15 7.22
N HIS A 229 1.26 4.64 8.22
CA HIS A 229 2.72 4.68 8.18
C HIS A 229 3.29 3.31 8.56
N HIS A 230 4.61 3.17 8.43
CA HIS A 230 5.30 2.05 9.04
C HIS A 230 4.95 1.91 10.54
N CYS A 231 4.68 0.68 10.94
CA CYS A 231 4.34 0.32 12.30
C CYS A 231 5.62 0.01 13.07
N ILE A 232 5.76 0.58 14.25
CA ILE A 232 6.82 0.23 15.22
C ILE A 232 6.24 -0.25 16.57
N ALA A 233 4.92 -0.41 16.64
CA ALA A 233 4.23 -0.74 17.90
C ALA A 233 4.20 -2.24 18.19
N ALA A 234 4.24 -3.07 17.14
CA ALA A 234 4.13 -4.52 17.18
C ALA A 234 4.59 -5.11 15.84
N ASP A 235 4.85 -6.42 15.83
CA ASP A 235 5.02 -7.20 14.61
C ASP A 235 3.71 -7.17 13.82
N CYS A 236 3.78 -6.62 12.62
CA CYS A 236 2.66 -6.07 11.87
C CYS A 236 3.02 -6.05 10.39
N VAL A 237 2.06 -6.34 9.52
CA VAL A 237 2.29 -6.25 8.06
C VAL A 237 2.73 -4.85 7.59
N MET A 238 2.46 -3.81 8.38
CA MET A 238 2.93 -2.45 8.13
C MET A 238 4.36 -2.18 8.66
N ASN A 239 5.12 -3.15 9.14
CA ASN A 239 6.53 -2.91 9.48
C ASN A 239 7.32 -2.63 8.20
N GLY A 240 8.21 -1.63 8.23
CA GLY A 240 9.14 -1.39 7.12
C GLY A 240 10.18 -2.52 7.06
N THR A 241 10.61 -2.89 5.86
CA THR A 241 11.60 -3.95 5.65
C THR A 241 12.67 -3.55 4.65
N ASN A 242 13.89 -4.05 4.85
CA ASN A 242 15.05 -3.87 3.97
C ASN A 242 15.37 -5.13 3.16
N SER A 243 14.82 -6.29 3.53
CA SER A 243 15.14 -7.58 2.89
C SER A 243 13.93 -8.52 2.85
N MET A 244 14.02 -9.57 2.01
CA MET A 244 13.04 -10.65 2.02
C MET A 244 13.09 -11.45 3.31
N GLU A 245 14.28 -11.67 3.86
CA GLU A 245 14.41 -12.35 5.15
C GLU A 245 13.68 -11.60 6.27
N GLU A 246 13.82 -10.27 6.33
CA GLU A 246 13.07 -9.44 7.28
C GLU A 246 11.56 -9.50 7.02
N THR A 247 11.14 -9.45 5.74
CA THR A 247 9.72 -9.60 5.35
C THR A 247 9.13 -10.96 5.75
N ASP A 248 9.91 -12.03 5.65
CA ASP A 248 9.49 -13.38 6.02
C ASP A 248 9.32 -13.53 7.53
N ARG A 249 10.21 -12.91 8.32
CA ARG A 249 10.11 -12.88 9.79
C ARG A 249 8.89 -12.08 10.28
N HIS A 250 8.46 -11.06 9.54
CA HIS A 250 7.31 -10.24 9.92
C HIS A 250 5.96 -10.89 9.65
N SER A 251 4.99 -10.62 10.53
CA SER A 251 3.64 -11.17 10.40
C SER A 251 2.83 -10.54 9.26
N ILE A 252 1.96 -11.33 8.61
CA ILE A 252 0.91 -10.78 7.73
C ILE A 252 -0.20 -10.07 8.52
N ARG A 253 -0.26 -10.32 9.84
CA ARG A 253 -1.31 -9.80 10.70
C ARG A 253 -1.14 -8.29 10.82
N LEU A 254 -2.25 -7.56 10.65
CA LEU A 254 -2.30 -6.15 11.02
C LEU A 254 -2.45 -6.07 12.55
N CYS A 255 -1.55 -5.37 13.26
CA CYS A 255 -1.65 -5.27 14.72
C CYS A 255 -2.92 -4.53 15.17
N SER A 256 -3.29 -4.64 16.45
CA SER A 256 -4.52 -4.04 16.99
C SER A 256 -4.65 -2.53 16.69
N VAL A 257 -3.55 -1.79 16.81
CA VAL A 257 -3.48 -0.35 16.54
C VAL A 257 -3.73 -0.07 15.05
N CYS A 258 -3.08 -0.80 14.15
CA CYS A 258 -3.24 -0.57 12.72
C CYS A 258 -4.60 -1.07 12.19
N GLN A 259 -5.17 -2.13 12.78
CA GLN A 259 -6.56 -2.52 12.51
C GLN A 259 -7.52 -1.42 12.93
N ARG A 260 -7.33 -0.82 14.11
CA ARG A 260 -8.17 0.29 14.57
C ARG A 260 -8.11 1.49 13.62
N LYS A 261 -6.91 1.84 13.16
CA LYS A 261 -6.70 2.90 12.15
C LYS A 261 -7.47 2.59 10.86
N LEU A 262 -7.21 1.43 10.25
CA LEU A 262 -7.83 1.05 8.98
C LEU A 262 -9.36 0.92 9.11
N ASN A 263 -9.85 0.39 10.23
CA ASN A 263 -11.28 0.29 10.49
C ASN A 263 -11.94 1.67 10.64
N SER A 264 -11.24 2.66 11.19
CA SER A 264 -11.81 4.00 11.35
C SER A 264 -12.08 4.73 10.01
N CYS A 265 -11.43 4.32 8.92
CA CYS A 265 -11.69 4.87 7.59
C CYS A 265 -12.57 3.98 6.71
N ILE A 266 -12.33 2.66 6.68
CA ILE A 266 -13.08 1.73 5.81
C ILE A 266 -14.38 1.24 6.45
N GLN A 267 -14.45 1.20 7.78
CA GLN A 267 -15.58 0.66 8.54
C GLN A 267 -15.96 -0.78 8.18
N TYR A 268 -14.94 -1.61 7.90
CA TYR A 268 -15.13 -3.04 7.65
C TYR A 268 -15.69 -3.77 8.89
N ASP A 269 -16.39 -4.88 8.68
CA ASP A 269 -16.80 -5.79 9.75
C ASP A 269 -15.60 -6.60 10.24
N ASN A 270 -15.14 -6.28 11.44
CA ASN A 270 -13.99 -6.92 12.10
C ASN A 270 -14.13 -8.45 12.21
N LYS A 271 -15.30 -8.97 12.59
CA LYS A 271 -15.52 -10.40 12.80
C LYS A 271 -15.60 -11.15 11.47
N LYS A 272 -16.34 -10.59 10.52
CA LYS A 272 -16.46 -11.15 9.17
C LYS A 272 -15.10 -11.18 8.47
N ARG A 273 -14.36 -10.07 8.50
CA ARG A 273 -13.01 -9.98 7.93
C ARG A 273 -12.10 -11.07 8.49
N LEU A 274 -12.10 -11.25 9.81
CA LEU A 274 -11.26 -12.24 10.46
C LEU A 274 -11.64 -13.68 10.07
N SER A 275 -12.92 -14.02 10.07
CA SER A 275 -13.39 -15.35 9.65
C SER A 275 -13.13 -15.63 8.17
N ASP A 276 -13.28 -14.63 7.30
CA ASP A 276 -13.03 -14.81 5.87
C ASP A 276 -11.54 -14.93 5.57
N LEU A 277 -10.67 -14.20 6.29
CA LEU A 277 -9.22 -14.38 6.21
C LEU A 277 -8.78 -15.78 6.68
N GLU A 278 -9.33 -16.27 7.80
CA GLU A 278 -9.07 -17.62 8.29
C GLU A 278 -9.41 -18.69 7.23
N LYS A 279 -10.61 -18.62 6.64
CA LYS A 279 -11.01 -19.52 5.54
C LYS A 279 -10.11 -19.39 4.32
N TYR A 280 -9.74 -18.16 3.95
CA TYR A 280 -8.87 -17.90 2.81
C TYR A 280 -7.48 -18.54 3.00
N PHE A 281 -6.86 -18.33 4.16
CA PHE A 281 -5.53 -18.89 4.43
C PHE A 281 -5.56 -20.42 4.50
N LYS A 282 -6.59 -21.00 5.14
CA LYS A 282 -6.80 -22.45 5.16
C LYS A 282 -6.95 -23.05 3.77
N LYS A 283 -7.75 -22.41 2.91
CA LYS A 283 -8.02 -22.88 1.53
C LYS A 283 -6.76 -22.89 0.65
N ASN A 284 -5.79 -22.02 0.95
CA ASN A 284 -4.58 -21.83 0.15
C ASN A 284 -3.32 -22.40 0.82
N ASP A 285 -3.48 -23.24 1.85
CA ASP A 285 -2.37 -23.89 2.58
C ASP A 285 -1.33 -22.90 3.14
N LEU A 286 -1.81 -21.75 3.62
CA LEU A 286 -1.03 -20.70 4.29
C LEU A 286 -1.19 -20.85 5.82
N ASN A 287 -0.51 -21.86 6.38
CA ASN A 287 -0.77 -22.35 7.74
C ASN A 287 -0.40 -21.34 8.83
N ASP A 288 0.73 -20.64 8.68
CA ASP A 288 1.18 -19.64 9.66
C ASP A 288 0.18 -18.47 9.75
N GLU A 289 -0.28 -17.99 8.59
CA GLU A 289 -1.30 -16.95 8.49
C GLU A 289 -2.66 -17.41 9.02
N PHE A 290 -3.03 -18.67 8.75
CA PHE A 290 -4.24 -19.30 9.26
C PHE A 290 -4.25 -19.34 10.80
N ASP A 291 -3.16 -19.78 11.43
CA ASP A 291 -3.06 -19.88 12.88
C ASP A 291 -3.09 -18.50 13.56
N LEU A 292 -2.52 -17.47 12.93
CA LEU A 292 -2.65 -16.09 13.38
C LEU A 292 -4.12 -15.63 13.43
N MET A 293 -4.91 -15.94 12.40
CA MET A 293 -6.34 -15.60 12.39
C MET A 293 -7.11 -16.37 13.46
N LYS A 294 -6.83 -17.67 13.63
CA LYS A 294 -7.45 -18.48 14.69
C LYS A 294 -7.18 -17.95 16.09
N LYS A 295 -5.95 -17.49 16.35
CA LYS A 295 -5.57 -16.90 17.64
C LYS A 295 -6.43 -15.68 17.97
N ASP A 296 -6.67 -14.81 16.98
CA ASP A 296 -7.58 -13.66 17.15
C ASP A 296 -9.04 -14.07 17.27
N ILE A 297 -9.50 -15.11 16.55
CA ILE A 297 -10.87 -15.62 16.67
C ILE A 297 -11.13 -16.12 18.09
N GLY A 298 -10.17 -16.83 18.69
CA GLY A 298 -10.31 -17.41 20.02
C GLY A 298 -10.44 -16.40 21.17
N ILE A 299 -10.06 -15.12 20.97
CA ILE A 299 -10.14 -14.08 22.00
C ILE A 299 -11.32 -13.11 21.83
N ILE A 300 -12.02 -13.18 20.70
CA ILE A 300 -13.19 -12.33 20.41
C ILE A 300 -14.53 -13.08 20.57
N GLN A 301 -14.46 -14.40 20.78
CA GLN A 301 -15.58 -15.26 21.17
C GLN A 301 -15.91 -15.04 22.64
#